data_AF-A0A7K8A6L2-F1
#
_entry.id   AF-A0A7K8A6L2-F1
#
_cell.length_a   1.000
_cell.length_b   1.000
_cell.length_c   1.000
_cell.angle_alpha   90.00
_cell.angle_beta   90.00
_cell.angle_gamma   90.00
#
_symmetry.space_group_name_H-M   'P 1'
#
loop_
_entity.id
_entity.type
_entity.pdbx_description
1 polymer ?
#
loop_
_entity_poly.entity_id
_entity_poly.type
_entity_poly.pdbx_seq_one_letter_code
_entity_poly.pdbx_strand_id
1 'polypeptide(L)'
;LSAVPAERARGRRAALSFATIAVVLGLPLWWKTTETYRAALPYADIDGLGQQPVQLVVPMTVVFGPGSVPGDLPRPLPFRDVQEMEISVNLRSSVTSRYEMLYRSTTGQEEAALAAATAREADAALHPLQDTTLGSLTMYVVPETSSLLPQGINVYVGKHRSALVRAGGSLAALQARLQEVAQVMSFTAGSIAAALSDRVPDGQLSPDARRYLKSSLGYEITFSLLNPDPKSHTVDWDIEGAVNRYVKPVLDKLSLVANFSVDSQILYYAVLGVTPRYDKESSSFLLSAHSLPHVINPVEARLGEHRA
;
A
#
# COMPACT_ATOMS: atom_id res chain seq x y z
N LEU A 1 2.87 57.07 72.26
CA LEU A 1 1.95 56.80 71.11
C LEU A 1 2.61 57.04 69.74
N SER A 2 3.93 56.84 69.58
CA SER A 2 4.66 57.14 68.33
C SER A 2 5.15 55.90 67.54
N ALA A 3 4.75 54.68 67.91
CA ALA A 3 5.25 53.45 67.27
C ALA A 3 4.49 53.02 65.99
N VAL A 4 3.22 53.43 65.85
CA VAL A 4 2.30 52.97 64.78
C VAL A 4 2.75 53.34 63.34
N PRO A 5 3.28 54.54 63.04
CA PRO A 5 3.65 54.88 61.66
C PRO A 5 4.94 54.19 61.19
N ALA A 6 5.89 53.96 62.10
CA ALA A 6 7.15 53.28 61.79
C ALA A 6 6.93 51.78 61.48
N GLU A 7 6.00 51.15 62.18
CA GLU A 7 5.63 49.76 62.00
C GLU A 7 4.88 49.54 60.68
N ARG A 8 3.94 50.43 60.33
CA ARG A 8 3.30 50.46 58.99
C ARG A 8 4.30 50.67 57.86
N ALA A 9 5.30 51.53 58.06
CA ALA A 9 6.35 51.77 57.06
C ALA A 9 7.26 50.54 56.87
N ARG A 10 7.57 49.79 57.94
CA ARG A 10 8.30 48.51 57.86
C ARG A 10 7.49 47.44 57.14
N GLY A 11 6.20 47.30 57.47
CA GLY A 11 5.30 46.37 56.78
C GLY A 11 5.19 46.67 55.29
N ARG A 12 5.09 47.95 54.90
CA ARG A 12 5.07 48.36 53.49
C ARG A 12 6.38 48.04 52.76
N ARG A 13 7.54 48.22 53.40
CA ARG A 13 8.85 47.85 52.83
C ARG A 13 9.02 46.35 52.68
N ALA A 14 8.55 45.56 53.66
CA ALA A 14 8.56 44.10 53.59
C ALA A 14 7.63 43.56 52.49
N ALA A 15 6.41 44.12 52.37
CA ALA A 15 5.49 43.77 51.30
C ALA A 15 6.08 44.11 49.92
N LEU A 16 6.72 45.26 49.78
CA LEU A 16 7.44 45.64 48.56
C LEU A 16 8.57 44.65 48.26
N SER A 17 9.41 44.26 49.23
CA SER A 17 10.50 43.30 48.99
C SER A 17 9.99 41.93 48.57
N PHE A 18 8.90 41.42 49.18
CA PHE A 18 8.30 40.15 48.76
C PHE A 18 7.68 40.25 47.36
N ALA A 19 7.00 41.35 47.04
CA ALA A 19 6.47 41.59 45.70
C ALA A 19 7.59 41.68 44.65
N THR A 20 8.70 42.37 44.96
CA THR A 20 9.86 42.45 44.08
C THR A 20 10.49 41.07 43.85
N ILE A 21 10.66 40.26 44.89
CA ILE A 21 11.20 38.90 44.76
C ILE A 21 10.26 38.01 43.93
N ALA A 22 8.95 38.08 44.18
CA ALA A 22 7.96 37.31 43.41
C ALA A 22 7.95 37.71 41.93
N VAL A 23 8.14 38.98 41.60
CA VAL A 23 8.22 39.45 40.21
C VAL A 23 9.56 39.08 39.56
N VAL A 24 10.68 39.31 40.25
CA VAL A 24 12.03 39.12 39.69
C VAL A 24 12.41 37.64 39.59
N LEU A 25 11.99 36.80 40.53
CA LEU A 25 12.29 35.36 40.53
C LEU A 25 11.09 34.51 40.13
N GLY A 26 9.89 34.85 40.60
CA GLY A 26 8.69 34.07 40.34
C GLY A 26 8.25 34.12 38.89
N LEU A 27 8.24 35.30 38.22
CA LEU A 27 7.84 35.37 36.81
C LEU A 27 8.81 34.63 35.87
N PRO A 28 10.15 34.78 35.96
CA PRO A 28 11.05 34.01 35.09
C PRO A 28 11.00 32.52 35.36
N LEU A 29 10.88 32.11 36.63
CA LEU A 29 10.77 30.68 36.99
C LEU A 29 9.45 30.10 36.50
N TRP A 30 8.34 30.81 36.69
CA TRP A 30 7.03 30.40 36.18
C TRP A 30 7.09 30.28 34.65
N TRP A 31 7.59 31.29 33.95
CA TRP A 31 7.75 31.24 32.49
C TRP A 31 8.59 30.05 32.05
N LYS A 32 9.73 29.80 32.71
CA LYS A 32 10.63 28.69 32.37
C LYS A 32 10.05 27.31 32.66
N THR A 33 9.22 27.19 33.70
CA THR A 33 8.58 25.92 34.09
C THR A 33 7.29 25.66 33.32
N THR A 34 6.62 26.71 32.83
CA THR A 34 5.45 26.59 31.94
C THR A 34 5.80 26.62 30.46
N GLU A 35 7.07 26.87 30.11
CA GLU A 35 7.54 26.80 28.74
C GLU A 35 7.41 25.35 28.25
N THR A 36 6.31 25.09 27.53
CA THR A 36 6.12 23.81 26.84
C THR A 36 7.26 23.66 25.85
N TYR A 37 8.06 22.60 25.99
CA TYR A 37 9.06 22.24 24.99
C TYR A 37 8.38 22.12 23.63
N ARG A 38 8.82 22.95 22.67
CA ARG A 38 8.43 22.88 21.27
C ARG A 38 9.69 22.54 20.49
N ALA A 39 9.79 21.29 20.04
CA ALA A 39 10.81 20.94 19.06
C ALA A 39 10.63 21.86 17.83
N ALA A 40 11.72 22.47 17.36
CA ALA A 40 11.69 23.15 16.07
C ALA A 40 11.41 22.08 15.01
N LEU A 41 10.26 22.16 14.33
CA LEU A 41 10.00 21.30 13.18
C LEU A 41 10.93 21.73 12.03
N PRO A 42 11.59 20.78 11.35
CA PRO A 42 12.44 21.09 10.20
C PRO A 42 11.58 21.39 8.97
N TYR A 43 10.94 22.56 8.92
CA TYR A 43 10.04 22.94 7.83
C TYR A 43 10.72 22.92 6.46
N ALA A 44 11.99 23.34 6.37
CA ALA A 44 12.75 23.28 5.13
C ALA A 44 12.93 21.84 4.61
N ASP A 45 13.20 20.89 5.51
CA ASP A 45 13.33 19.48 5.14
C ASP A 45 11.96 18.90 4.72
N ILE A 46 10.88 19.25 5.43
CA ILE A 46 9.50 18.85 5.11
C ILE A 46 9.08 19.39 3.74
N ASP A 47 9.37 20.66 3.45
CA ASP A 47 9.11 21.26 2.13
C ASP A 47 9.96 20.60 1.04
N GLY A 48 11.20 20.21 1.37
CA GLY A 48 12.10 19.46 0.50
C GLY A 48 11.55 18.07 0.12
N LEU A 49 10.81 17.39 1.01
CA LEU A 49 10.18 16.10 0.70
C LEU A 49 9.14 16.22 -0.41
N GLY A 50 8.41 17.34 -0.50
CA GLY A 50 7.45 17.59 -1.57
C GLY A 50 8.10 17.80 -2.95
N GLN A 51 9.41 18.06 -3.00
CA GLN A 51 10.19 18.26 -4.22
C GLN A 51 11.02 17.04 -4.61
N GLN A 52 10.99 15.96 -3.81
CA GLN A 52 11.70 14.73 -4.15
C GLN A 52 11.00 14.01 -5.31
N PRO A 53 11.73 13.70 -6.40
CA PRO A 53 11.15 12.96 -7.50
C PRO A 53 10.82 11.55 -7.02
N VAL A 54 9.54 11.17 -7.12
CA VAL A 54 9.12 9.79 -6.84
C VAL A 54 9.49 8.97 -8.07
N GLN A 55 10.47 8.09 -7.91
CA GLN A 55 10.93 7.20 -8.99
C GLN A 55 10.51 5.76 -8.70
N LEU A 56 9.78 5.17 -9.65
CA LEU A 56 9.41 3.76 -9.62
C LEU A 56 10.36 2.99 -10.54
N VAL A 57 11.24 2.18 -9.96
CA VAL A 57 12.17 1.34 -10.75
C VAL A 57 11.54 -0.02 -11.01
N VAL A 58 11.49 -0.42 -12.27
CA VAL A 58 10.95 -1.72 -12.72
C VAL A 58 12.07 -2.50 -13.42
N PRO A 59 12.69 -3.48 -12.74
CA PRO A 59 13.68 -4.35 -13.36
C PRO A 59 13.02 -5.24 -14.41
N MET A 60 13.57 -5.28 -15.61
CA MET A 60 13.04 -6.05 -16.72
C MET A 60 14.13 -6.88 -17.37
N THR A 61 13.85 -8.14 -17.65
CA THR A 61 14.74 -9.01 -18.43
C THR A 61 14.03 -9.46 -19.69
N VAL A 62 14.64 -9.18 -20.85
CA VAL A 62 14.17 -9.63 -22.16
C VAL A 62 15.10 -10.75 -22.62
N VAL A 63 14.55 -11.95 -22.76
CA VAL A 63 15.29 -13.17 -23.08
C VAL A 63 14.93 -13.63 -24.48
N PHE A 64 15.88 -13.60 -25.41
CA PHE A 64 15.67 -14.06 -26.77
C PHE A 64 15.96 -15.55 -26.90
N GLY A 65 14.96 -16.33 -27.30
CA GLY A 65 15.12 -17.73 -27.70
C GLY A 65 15.84 -17.90 -29.04
N PRO A 66 16.25 -19.13 -29.37
CA PRO A 66 16.92 -19.43 -30.64
C PRO A 66 16.09 -18.96 -31.85
N GLY A 67 16.70 -18.21 -32.77
CA GLY A 67 16.04 -17.69 -33.97
C GLY A 67 15.01 -16.57 -33.73
N SER A 68 14.93 -16.02 -32.50
CA SER A 68 14.02 -14.92 -32.15
C SER A 68 14.71 -13.54 -32.11
N VAL A 69 16.02 -13.52 -32.26
CA VAL A 69 16.89 -12.34 -32.21
C VAL A 69 16.67 -11.49 -33.47
N PRO A 70 16.20 -10.22 -33.36
CA PRO A 70 16.06 -9.34 -34.52
C PRO A 70 17.41 -9.06 -35.19
N GLY A 71 17.43 -9.07 -36.52
CA GLY A 71 18.66 -8.83 -37.29
C GLY A 71 19.17 -7.39 -37.23
N ASP A 72 18.31 -6.45 -36.84
CA ASP A 72 18.54 -5.00 -36.72
C ASP A 72 18.84 -4.57 -35.27
N LEU A 73 19.27 -5.50 -34.40
CA LEU A 73 19.63 -5.18 -33.03
C LEU A 73 20.76 -4.13 -32.96
N PRO A 74 20.64 -3.12 -32.09
CA PRO A 74 21.59 -2.01 -32.02
C PRO A 74 22.94 -2.44 -31.42
N ARG A 75 22.97 -3.50 -30.61
CA ARG A 75 24.14 -3.99 -29.87
C ARG A 75 24.12 -5.51 -29.75
N PRO A 76 25.29 -6.16 -29.67
CA PRO A 76 25.37 -7.59 -29.39
C PRO A 76 24.82 -7.90 -27.98
N LEU A 77 24.17 -9.05 -27.85
CA LEU A 77 23.68 -9.55 -26.57
C LEU A 77 24.84 -10.12 -25.72
N PRO A 78 24.84 -9.95 -24.38
CA PRO A 78 23.86 -9.21 -23.59
C PRO A 78 24.16 -7.69 -23.54
N PHE A 79 23.11 -6.87 -23.44
CA PHE A 79 23.25 -5.43 -23.19
C PHE A 79 22.15 -4.91 -22.26
N ARG A 80 22.39 -3.74 -21.68
CA ARG A 80 21.44 -3.03 -20.83
C ARG A 80 20.91 -1.81 -21.55
N ASP A 81 19.65 -1.51 -21.29
CA ASP A 81 18.99 -0.29 -21.72
C ASP A 81 18.11 0.25 -20.60
N VAL A 82 17.81 1.54 -20.65
CA VAL A 82 16.98 2.20 -19.66
C VAL A 82 15.97 3.08 -20.38
N GLN A 83 14.71 2.91 -20.03
CA GLN A 83 13.64 3.78 -20.48
C GLN A 83 12.99 4.47 -19.29
N GLU A 84 12.75 5.76 -19.43
CA GLU A 84 12.05 6.55 -18.44
C GLU A 84 10.75 7.06 -19.04
N MET A 85 9.68 6.96 -18.26
CA MET A 85 8.36 7.44 -18.61
C MET A 85 7.84 8.28 -17.46
N GLU A 86 7.59 9.55 -17.73
CA GLU A 86 6.98 10.46 -16.75
C GLU A 86 5.46 10.27 -16.74
N ILE A 87 4.91 10.11 -15.54
CA ILE A 87 3.48 9.93 -15.29
C ILE A 87 3.01 11.11 -14.45
N SER A 88 2.22 12.01 -15.03
CA SER A 88 1.62 13.12 -14.29
C SER A 88 0.52 12.60 -13.35
N VAL A 89 0.68 12.84 -12.04
CA VAL A 89 -0.30 12.47 -11.01
C VAL A 89 -1.30 13.61 -10.80
N ASN A 90 -0.83 14.86 -10.79
CA ASN A 90 -1.62 16.08 -10.78
C ASN A 90 -0.83 17.25 -11.42
N LEU A 91 -1.31 18.48 -11.30
CA LEU A 91 -0.66 19.67 -11.88
C LEU A 91 0.72 19.99 -11.29
N ARG A 92 1.09 19.38 -10.14
CA ARG A 92 2.31 19.71 -9.39
C ARG A 92 3.22 18.51 -9.14
N SER A 93 2.74 17.29 -9.31
CA SER A 93 3.47 16.06 -9.01
C SER A 93 3.45 15.10 -10.20
N SER A 94 4.62 14.60 -10.53
CA SER A 94 4.83 13.53 -11.49
C SER A 94 5.64 12.42 -10.84
N VAL A 95 5.43 11.21 -11.36
CA VAL A 95 6.17 10.01 -10.98
C VAL A 95 6.93 9.53 -12.20
N THR A 96 8.23 9.32 -12.06
CA THR A 96 9.05 8.79 -13.14
C THR A 96 9.11 7.28 -13.00
N SER A 97 8.53 6.55 -13.95
CA SER A 97 8.72 5.11 -14.07
C SER A 97 9.99 4.83 -14.87
N ARG A 98 10.98 4.19 -14.24
CA ARG A 98 12.27 3.84 -14.83
C ARG A 98 12.32 2.33 -15.06
N TYR A 99 12.27 1.92 -16.32
CA TYR A 99 12.35 0.53 -16.76
C TYR A 99 13.81 0.18 -17.07
N GLU A 100 14.40 -0.66 -16.23
CA GLU A 100 15.79 -1.11 -16.40
C GLU A 100 15.80 -2.46 -17.10
N MET A 101 16.10 -2.45 -18.40
CA MET A 101 16.01 -3.62 -19.26
C MET A 101 17.37 -4.29 -19.44
N LEU A 102 17.39 -5.61 -19.22
CA LEU A 102 18.51 -6.49 -19.55
C LEU A 102 18.11 -7.37 -20.72
N TYR A 103 18.75 -7.20 -21.86
CA TYR A 103 18.57 -8.04 -23.03
C TYR A 103 19.64 -9.14 -23.04
N ARG A 104 19.22 -10.40 -23.11
CA ARG A 104 20.13 -11.57 -23.17
C ARG A 104 19.55 -12.70 -24.01
N SER A 105 20.39 -13.67 -24.35
CA SER A 105 19.93 -14.94 -24.94
C SER A 105 19.44 -15.90 -23.85
N THR A 106 18.66 -16.89 -24.27
CA THR A 106 18.25 -18.02 -23.42
C THR A 106 19.43 -18.83 -22.89
N THR A 107 19.25 -19.38 -21.69
CA THR A 107 20.08 -20.46 -21.17
C THR A 107 19.55 -21.83 -21.62
N GLY A 108 20.37 -22.89 -21.57
CA GLY A 108 19.92 -24.22 -22.00
C GLY A 108 18.72 -24.77 -21.22
N GLN A 109 18.55 -24.38 -19.95
CA GLN A 109 17.37 -24.75 -19.15
C GLN A 109 16.11 -24.00 -19.61
N GLU A 110 16.24 -22.71 -19.94
CA GLU A 110 15.14 -21.92 -20.48
C GLU A 110 14.74 -22.38 -21.89
N GLU A 111 15.69 -22.80 -22.71
CA GLU A 111 15.42 -23.40 -24.03
C GLU A 111 14.61 -24.69 -23.89
N ALA A 112 14.99 -25.56 -22.95
CA ALA A 112 14.24 -26.76 -22.65
C ALA A 112 12.82 -26.45 -22.16
N ALA A 113 12.65 -25.40 -21.34
CA ALA A 113 11.33 -24.95 -20.88
C ALA A 113 10.48 -24.35 -22.02
N LEU A 114 11.10 -23.63 -22.96
CA LEU A 114 10.44 -23.09 -24.16
C LEU A 114 10.12 -24.16 -25.21
N ALA A 115 10.61 -25.39 -25.06
CA ALA A 115 10.25 -26.53 -25.90
C ALA A 115 8.97 -27.25 -25.42
N ALA A 116 8.29 -26.74 -24.40
CA ALA A 116 7.04 -27.31 -23.90
C ALA A 116 5.91 -27.30 -24.97
N ALA A 117 4.88 -28.12 -24.76
CA ALA A 117 3.79 -28.24 -25.72
C ALA A 117 2.86 -27.01 -25.69
N THR A 118 2.74 -26.36 -24.54
CA THR A 118 1.83 -25.21 -24.35
C THR A 118 2.51 -24.05 -23.63
N ALA A 119 2.05 -22.82 -23.90
CA ALA A 119 2.51 -21.62 -23.19
C ALA A 119 2.37 -21.72 -21.66
N ARG A 120 1.34 -22.42 -21.18
CA ARG A 120 1.10 -22.61 -19.74
C ARG A 120 2.14 -23.53 -19.10
N GLU A 121 2.52 -24.61 -19.79
CA GLU A 121 3.57 -25.51 -19.32
C GLU A 121 4.94 -24.83 -19.36
N ALA A 122 5.21 -24.07 -20.42
CA ALA A 122 6.42 -23.24 -20.52
C ALA A 122 6.50 -22.24 -19.36
N ASP A 123 5.43 -21.50 -19.07
CA ASP A 123 5.38 -20.54 -17.95
C ASP A 123 5.68 -21.19 -16.60
N ALA A 124 5.09 -22.37 -16.34
CA ALA A 124 5.34 -23.13 -15.12
C ALA A 124 6.80 -23.63 -15.03
N ALA A 125 7.39 -24.06 -16.14
CA ALA A 125 8.78 -24.51 -16.20
C ALA A 125 9.79 -23.37 -16.12
N LEU A 126 9.44 -22.17 -16.59
CA LEU A 126 10.28 -20.97 -16.53
C LEU A 126 10.25 -20.30 -15.17
N HIS A 127 9.16 -20.42 -14.41
CA HIS A 127 9.03 -19.81 -13.08
C HIS A 127 10.23 -20.01 -12.14
N PRO A 128 10.77 -21.24 -11.93
CA PRO A 128 11.93 -21.43 -11.06
C PRO A 128 13.24 -20.87 -11.61
N LEU A 129 13.30 -20.48 -12.89
CA LEU A 129 14.49 -19.94 -13.56
C LEU A 129 14.51 -18.40 -13.59
N GLN A 130 13.44 -17.75 -13.12
CA GLN A 130 13.29 -16.31 -13.12
C GLN A 130 14.10 -15.62 -12.02
N ASP A 131 14.37 -14.33 -12.22
CA ASP A 131 14.99 -13.50 -11.20
C ASP A 131 14.04 -13.30 -10.01
N THR A 132 14.54 -13.55 -8.79
CA THR A 132 13.81 -13.39 -7.54
C THR A 132 13.77 -11.95 -7.03
N THR A 133 14.36 -10.99 -7.76
CA THR A 133 14.28 -9.58 -7.41
C THR A 133 12.83 -9.09 -7.37
N LEU A 134 12.48 -8.33 -6.32
CA LEU A 134 11.12 -7.86 -6.10
C LEU A 134 10.69 -6.93 -7.23
N GLY A 135 9.51 -7.20 -7.79
CA GLY A 135 8.96 -6.39 -8.87
C GLY A 135 9.61 -6.62 -10.24
N SER A 136 10.50 -7.60 -10.38
CA SER A 136 11.10 -7.94 -11.67
C SER A 136 10.06 -8.48 -12.65
N LEU A 137 10.27 -8.22 -13.94
CA LEU A 137 9.49 -8.76 -15.05
C LEU A 137 10.42 -9.51 -15.98
N THR A 138 10.00 -10.68 -16.46
CA THR A 138 10.79 -11.45 -17.45
C THR A 138 9.96 -11.71 -18.70
N MET A 139 10.44 -11.27 -19.86
CA MET A 139 9.78 -11.45 -21.14
C MET A 139 10.63 -12.35 -22.03
N TYR A 140 10.08 -13.48 -22.43
CA TYR A 140 10.73 -14.44 -23.32
C TYR A 140 10.26 -14.20 -24.75
N VAL A 141 11.18 -13.79 -25.61
CA VAL A 141 10.92 -13.59 -27.02
C VAL A 141 11.09 -14.93 -27.73
N VAL A 142 10.02 -15.43 -28.33
CA VAL A 142 9.98 -16.71 -29.05
C VAL A 142 9.95 -16.46 -30.56
N PRO A 143 10.55 -17.36 -31.36
CA PRO A 143 10.56 -17.21 -32.81
C PRO A 143 9.13 -17.25 -33.38
N GLU A 144 8.93 -16.67 -34.56
CA GLU A 144 7.63 -16.68 -35.24
C GLU A 144 7.10 -18.09 -35.50
N THR A 145 7.99 -19.07 -35.62
CA THR A 145 7.68 -20.49 -35.85
C THR A 145 7.28 -21.25 -34.59
N SER A 146 7.35 -20.64 -33.41
CA SER A 146 7.02 -21.31 -32.14
C SER A 146 5.54 -21.71 -32.08
N SER A 147 5.29 -22.96 -31.66
CA SER A 147 3.96 -23.52 -31.40
C SER A 147 3.35 -23.07 -30.07
N LEU A 148 4.14 -22.46 -29.18
CA LEU A 148 3.68 -22.01 -27.86
C LEU A 148 2.56 -20.98 -27.95
N LEU A 149 2.62 -20.13 -28.97
CA LEU A 149 1.63 -19.10 -29.24
C LEU A 149 0.80 -19.51 -30.47
N PRO A 150 -0.53 -19.64 -30.36
CA PRO A 150 -1.41 -19.90 -31.50
C PRO A 150 -1.31 -18.83 -32.60
N GLN A 151 -1.75 -19.16 -33.82
CA GLN A 151 -1.79 -18.21 -34.92
C GLN A 151 -2.67 -16.99 -34.57
N GLY A 152 -2.18 -15.80 -34.88
CA GLY A 152 -2.84 -14.53 -34.52
C GLY A 152 -2.57 -14.05 -33.10
N ILE A 153 -1.96 -14.87 -32.23
CA ILE A 153 -1.58 -14.47 -30.87
C ILE A 153 -0.08 -14.14 -30.83
N ASN A 154 0.22 -12.93 -30.37
CA ASN A 154 1.58 -12.40 -30.28
C ASN A 154 2.12 -12.35 -28.85
N VAL A 155 1.26 -12.44 -27.84
CA VAL A 155 1.63 -12.32 -26.44
C VAL A 155 0.85 -13.32 -25.60
N TYR A 156 1.53 -13.97 -24.66
CA TYR A 156 0.93 -14.72 -23.56
C TYR A 156 1.48 -14.17 -22.25
N VAL A 157 0.60 -13.69 -21.36
CA VAL A 157 0.98 -13.24 -20.02
C VAL A 157 0.81 -14.41 -19.05
N GLY A 158 1.91 -14.79 -18.42
CA GLY A 158 1.99 -15.87 -17.45
C GLY A 158 1.51 -15.48 -16.06
N LYS A 159 1.55 -16.44 -15.12
CA LYS A 159 1.09 -16.24 -13.74
C LYS A 159 2.15 -15.62 -12.83
N HIS A 160 3.42 -15.64 -13.26
CA HIS A 160 4.56 -15.36 -12.40
C HIS A 160 5.35 -14.12 -12.85
N ARG A 161 4.65 -13.06 -13.30
CA ARG A 161 5.29 -11.83 -13.84
C ARG A 161 6.21 -12.11 -15.05
N SER A 162 5.87 -13.17 -15.78
CA SER A 162 6.49 -13.58 -17.03
C SER A 162 5.55 -13.38 -18.20
N ALA A 163 6.12 -13.16 -19.39
CA ALA A 163 5.36 -13.20 -20.62
C ALA A 163 6.15 -13.88 -21.75
N LEU A 164 5.43 -14.53 -22.67
CA LEU A 164 5.96 -14.99 -23.94
C LEU A 164 5.55 -13.99 -25.02
N VAL A 165 6.50 -13.53 -25.82
CA VAL A 165 6.27 -12.52 -26.87
C VAL A 165 6.80 -13.05 -28.19
N ARG A 166 5.99 -12.99 -29.24
CA ARG A 166 6.41 -13.40 -30.59
C ARG A 166 7.34 -12.33 -31.18
N ALA A 167 8.51 -12.74 -31.66
CA ALA A 167 9.54 -11.86 -32.21
C ALA A 167 9.10 -11.00 -33.41
N GLY A 168 8.05 -11.41 -34.13
CA GLY A 168 7.80 -10.95 -35.49
C GLY A 168 7.52 -9.46 -35.70
N GLY A 169 8.00 -8.93 -36.82
CA GLY A 169 7.94 -7.52 -37.20
C GLY A 169 9.31 -6.85 -37.22
N SER A 170 9.33 -5.51 -37.28
CA SER A 170 10.56 -4.72 -37.08
C SER A 170 10.95 -4.66 -35.60
N LEU A 171 12.20 -4.31 -35.28
CA LEU A 171 12.62 -4.07 -33.90
C LEU A 171 11.72 -3.06 -33.18
N ALA A 172 11.29 -2.00 -33.87
CA ALA A 172 10.38 -1.01 -33.31
C ALA A 172 9.01 -1.61 -32.94
N ALA A 173 8.48 -2.52 -33.76
CA ALA A 173 7.23 -3.21 -33.46
C ALA A 173 7.38 -4.16 -32.26
N LEU A 174 8.52 -4.85 -32.15
CA LEU A 174 8.82 -5.69 -30.99
C LEU A 174 8.97 -4.85 -29.72
N GLN A 175 9.70 -3.74 -29.76
CA GLN A 175 9.86 -2.83 -28.63
C GLN A 175 8.52 -2.26 -28.16
N ALA A 176 7.66 -1.83 -29.08
CA ALA A 176 6.32 -1.36 -28.75
C ALA A 176 5.49 -2.43 -28.03
N ARG A 177 5.55 -3.69 -28.50
CA ARG A 177 4.89 -4.82 -27.82
C ARG A 177 5.48 -5.08 -26.44
N LEU A 178 6.81 -5.11 -26.30
CA LEU A 178 7.47 -5.32 -25.01
C LEU A 178 7.07 -4.23 -24.00
N GLN A 179 6.96 -2.97 -24.46
CA GLN A 179 6.50 -1.86 -23.64
C GLN A 179 5.04 -2.02 -23.21
N GLU A 180 4.16 -2.41 -24.13
CA GLU A 180 2.73 -2.65 -23.85
C GLU A 180 2.56 -3.78 -22.82
N VAL A 181 3.30 -4.88 -22.98
CA VAL A 181 3.31 -6.00 -22.02
C VAL A 181 3.86 -5.57 -20.67
N ALA A 182 4.92 -4.76 -20.64
CA ALA A 182 5.46 -4.20 -19.41
C ALA A 182 4.46 -3.31 -18.67
N GLN A 183 3.66 -2.52 -19.39
CA GLN A 183 2.60 -1.70 -18.79
C GLN A 183 1.45 -2.54 -18.22
N VAL A 184 1.09 -3.66 -18.86
CA VAL A 184 0.07 -4.59 -18.36
C VAL A 184 0.54 -5.37 -17.13
N MET A 185 1.81 -5.77 -17.10
CA MET A 185 2.38 -6.53 -15.97
C MET A 185 2.89 -5.64 -14.82
N SER A 186 3.00 -4.32 -15.05
CA SER A 186 3.39 -3.32 -14.05
C SER A 186 2.21 -2.45 -13.65
N PHE A 187 2.47 -1.44 -12.81
CA PHE A 187 1.47 -0.45 -12.45
C PHE A 187 1.13 0.43 -13.64
N THR A 188 -0.15 0.54 -13.95
CA THR A 188 -0.62 1.48 -14.98
C THR A 188 -0.49 2.93 -14.47
N ALA A 189 -0.35 3.88 -15.40
CA ALA A 189 -0.38 5.30 -15.07
C ALA A 189 -1.64 5.69 -14.28
N GLY A 190 -2.80 5.12 -14.63
CA GLY A 190 -4.06 5.35 -13.92
C GLY A 190 -4.05 4.80 -12.48
N SER A 191 -3.46 3.62 -12.25
CA SER A 191 -3.33 3.05 -10.90
C SER A 191 -2.36 3.86 -10.03
N ILE A 192 -1.24 4.31 -10.58
CA ILE A 192 -0.27 5.17 -9.90
C ILE A 192 -0.92 6.51 -9.56
N ALA A 193 -1.57 7.14 -10.54
CA ALA A 193 -2.26 8.40 -10.34
C ALA A 193 -3.38 8.27 -9.31
N ALA A 194 -4.21 7.23 -9.36
CA ALA A 194 -5.26 7.00 -8.36
C ALA A 194 -4.71 6.78 -6.96
N ALA A 195 -3.64 5.99 -6.82
CA ALA A 195 -3.03 5.71 -5.50
C ALA A 195 -2.35 6.95 -4.87
N LEU A 196 -1.87 7.87 -5.69
CA LEU A 196 -1.09 9.04 -5.25
C LEU A 196 -1.90 10.35 -5.25
N SER A 197 -2.93 10.48 -6.09
CA SER A 197 -3.75 11.70 -6.20
C SER A 197 -4.50 12.02 -4.90
N ASP A 198 -5.08 11.01 -4.24
CA ASP A 198 -5.75 11.19 -2.94
C ASP A 198 -4.77 11.59 -1.80
N ARG A 199 -3.47 11.38 -1.99
CA ARG A 199 -2.42 11.69 -1.00
C ARG A 199 -1.71 13.02 -1.26
N VAL A 200 -1.92 13.63 -2.41
CA VAL A 200 -1.36 14.94 -2.78
C VAL A 200 -2.53 15.90 -3.02
N PRO A 201 -3.04 16.57 -1.97
CA PRO A 201 -4.21 17.43 -2.10
C PRO A 201 -3.94 18.57 -3.08
N ASP A 202 -4.83 18.72 -4.07
CA ASP A 202 -4.92 19.94 -4.87
C ASP A 202 -5.58 21.06 -4.03
N GLY A 203 -4.81 21.68 -3.12
CA GLY A 203 -5.20 22.90 -2.40
C GLY A 203 -5.42 22.79 -0.89
N GLN A 204 -6.22 23.71 -0.33
CA GLN A 204 -6.48 23.82 1.12
C GLN A 204 -7.17 22.56 1.66
N LEU A 205 -6.46 21.81 2.50
CA LEU A 205 -6.96 20.63 3.20
C LEU A 205 -8.30 20.91 3.91
N SER A 206 -9.35 20.25 3.44
CA SER A 206 -10.63 20.17 4.16
C SER A 206 -10.38 19.70 5.59
N PRO A 207 -11.09 20.19 6.62
CA PRO A 207 -10.85 19.82 8.02
C PRO A 207 -10.86 18.30 8.26
N ASP A 208 -11.68 17.55 7.53
CA ASP A 208 -11.74 16.08 7.60
C ASP A 208 -10.56 15.37 6.90
N ALA A 209 -9.98 15.98 5.85
CA ALA A 209 -8.77 15.50 5.18
C ALA A 209 -7.50 15.64 6.05
N ARG A 210 -7.57 16.39 7.15
CA ARG A 210 -6.52 16.47 8.19
C ARG A 210 -6.59 15.33 9.20
N ARG A 211 -7.49 14.36 9.03
CA ARG A 211 -7.40 13.10 9.78
C ARG A 211 -6.26 12.29 9.18
N TYR A 212 -5.04 12.63 9.58
CA TYR A 212 -3.84 11.89 9.24
C TYR A 212 -4.05 10.43 9.63
N LEU A 213 -4.12 9.53 8.65
CA LEU A 213 -3.94 8.11 8.88
C LEU A 213 -2.52 7.96 9.41
N LYS A 214 -2.40 7.69 10.71
CA LYS A 214 -1.11 7.38 11.31
C LYS A 214 -0.60 6.12 10.61
N SER A 215 0.57 6.25 9.97
CA SER A 215 1.27 5.07 9.47
C SER A 215 1.63 4.20 10.67
N SER A 216 1.14 2.96 10.68
CA SER A 216 1.48 1.94 11.67
C SER A 216 2.11 0.77 10.92
N LEU A 217 3.17 0.22 11.50
CA LEU A 217 3.79 -1.01 10.99
C LEU A 217 3.10 -2.27 11.55
N GLY A 218 2.07 -2.12 12.38
CA GLY A 218 1.31 -3.22 12.97
C GLY A 218 -0.19 -3.00 12.83
N TYR A 219 -0.89 -4.01 12.33
CA TYR A 219 -2.34 -4.04 12.16
C TYR A 219 -2.91 -5.31 12.79
N GLU A 220 -4.02 -5.16 13.51
CA GLU A 220 -4.78 -6.26 14.10
C GLU A 220 -6.12 -6.35 13.37
N ILE A 221 -6.44 -7.53 12.84
CA ILE A 221 -7.67 -7.79 12.09
C ILE A 221 -8.48 -8.81 12.90
N THR A 222 -9.63 -8.38 13.43
CA THR A 222 -10.50 -9.26 14.23
C THR A 222 -11.78 -9.61 13.48
N PHE A 223 -12.01 -10.90 13.27
CA PHE A 223 -13.28 -11.42 12.73
C PHE A 223 -14.25 -11.70 13.87
N SER A 224 -15.43 -11.07 13.84
CA SER A 224 -16.42 -11.19 14.92
C SER A 224 -17.71 -11.83 14.43
N LEU A 225 -18.11 -12.94 15.04
CA LEU A 225 -19.40 -13.58 14.82
C LEU A 225 -20.39 -13.13 15.89
N LEU A 226 -21.51 -12.53 15.49
CA LEU A 226 -22.54 -12.07 16.41
C LEU A 226 -23.65 -13.11 16.53
N ASN A 227 -23.88 -13.63 17.74
CA ASN A 227 -24.98 -14.55 18.03
C ASN A 227 -25.97 -13.89 19.02
N PRO A 228 -27.12 -13.37 18.55
CA PRO A 228 -28.08 -12.68 19.41
C PRO A 228 -28.83 -13.60 20.37
N ASP A 229 -29.02 -14.88 20.01
CA ASP A 229 -29.73 -15.86 20.84
C ASP A 229 -29.01 -17.22 20.84
N PRO A 230 -27.99 -17.40 21.70
CA PRO A 230 -27.24 -18.66 21.81
C PRO A 230 -28.05 -19.82 22.37
N LYS A 231 -29.25 -19.58 22.94
CA LYS A 231 -30.09 -20.65 23.49
C LYS A 231 -30.85 -21.39 22.40
N SER A 232 -31.25 -20.68 21.35
CA SER A 232 -31.96 -21.25 20.20
C SER A 232 -31.03 -21.54 19.02
N HIS A 233 -29.88 -20.87 18.92
CA HIS A 233 -28.95 -21.02 17.81
C HIS A 233 -27.55 -21.43 18.29
N THR A 234 -27.18 -22.68 18.06
CA THR A 234 -25.79 -23.13 18.10
C THR A 234 -25.12 -22.79 16.77
N VAL A 235 -24.47 -21.63 16.73
CA VAL A 235 -23.72 -21.18 15.55
C VAL A 235 -22.26 -21.58 15.71
N ASP A 236 -21.76 -22.33 14.74
CA ASP A 236 -20.35 -22.69 14.59
C ASP A 236 -19.85 -22.18 13.23
N TRP A 237 -18.58 -21.82 13.17
CA TRP A 237 -17.95 -21.33 11.94
C TRP A 237 -16.49 -21.77 11.87
N ASP A 238 -16.08 -22.30 10.71
CA ASP A 238 -14.67 -22.61 10.44
C ASP A 238 -13.93 -21.36 9.96
N ILE A 239 -13.76 -20.39 10.86
CA ILE A 239 -13.06 -19.14 10.55
C ILE A 239 -11.56 -19.37 10.34
N GLU A 240 -10.96 -20.33 11.06
CA GLU A 240 -9.54 -20.65 10.92
C GLU A 240 -9.22 -21.18 9.52
N GLY A 241 -10.03 -22.12 9.01
CA GLY A 241 -9.92 -22.62 7.65
C GLY A 241 -10.12 -21.53 6.61
N ALA A 242 -11.10 -20.65 6.81
CA ALA A 242 -11.37 -19.52 5.92
C ALA A 242 -10.23 -18.50 5.90
N VAL A 243 -9.69 -18.12 7.07
CA VAL A 243 -8.55 -17.20 7.20
C VAL A 243 -7.33 -17.78 6.50
N ASN A 244 -6.99 -19.04 6.76
CA ASN A 244 -5.84 -19.69 6.13
C ASN A 244 -5.97 -19.80 4.61
N ARG A 245 -7.18 -20.05 4.10
CA ARG A 245 -7.42 -20.24 2.66
C ARG A 245 -7.52 -18.93 1.88
N TYR A 246 -8.12 -17.89 2.46
CA TYR A 246 -8.49 -16.68 1.72
C TYR A 246 -7.77 -15.42 2.19
N VAL A 247 -7.55 -15.26 3.50
CA VAL A 247 -7.01 -14.02 4.09
C VAL A 247 -5.49 -14.06 4.15
N LYS A 248 -4.94 -15.17 4.67
CA LYS A 248 -3.50 -15.36 4.88
C LYS A 248 -2.66 -15.16 3.61
N PRO A 249 -3.04 -15.66 2.41
CA PRO A 249 -2.26 -15.43 1.20
C PRO A 249 -2.13 -13.95 0.81
N VAL A 250 -3.09 -13.11 1.20
CA VAL A 250 -3.04 -11.66 0.99
C VAL A 250 -2.16 -11.00 2.04
N LEU A 251 -2.33 -11.35 3.32
CA LEU A 251 -1.54 -10.81 4.42
C LEU A 251 -0.05 -11.17 4.30
N ASP A 252 0.26 -12.39 3.87
CA ASP A 252 1.62 -12.85 3.62
C ASP A 252 2.32 -11.98 2.55
N LYS A 253 1.59 -11.58 1.51
CA LYS A 253 2.11 -10.66 0.47
C LYS A 253 2.29 -9.23 0.99
N LEU A 254 1.44 -8.81 1.93
CA LEU A 254 1.50 -7.48 2.54
C LEU A 254 2.50 -7.41 3.71
N SER A 255 3.03 -8.55 4.17
CA SER A 255 3.99 -8.64 5.28
C SER A 255 5.27 -7.80 5.09
N LEU A 256 5.60 -7.47 3.83
CA LEU A 256 6.71 -6.56 3.49
C LEU A 256 6.48 -5.12 3.96
N VAL A 257 5.21 -4.71 4.11
CA VAL A 257 4.83 -3.32 4.39
C VAL A 257 4.40 -3.15 5.85
N ALA A 258 3.78 -4.18 6.43
CA ALA A 258 3.34 -4.17 7.82
C ALA A 258 3.17 -5.58 8.39
N ASN A 259 3.19 -5.67 9.71
CA ASN A 259 2.87 -6.88 10.46
C ASN A 259 1.36 -6.96 10.67
N PHE A 260 0.79 -8.13 10.45
CA PHE A 260 -0.64 -8.38 10.63
C PHE A 260 -0.85 -9.48 11.68
N SER A 261 -1.68 -9.21 12.69
CA SER A 261 -2.27 -10.25 13.54
C SER A 261 -3.73 -10.46 13.15
N VAL A 262 -4.17 -11.71 13.16
CA VAL A 262 -5.55 -12.08 12.85
C VAL A 262 -6.13 -12.83 14.03
N ASP A 263 -7.20 -12.29 14.58
CA ASP A 263 -7.93 -12.85 15.70
C ASP A 263 -9.37 -13.12 15.31
N SER A 264 -10.03 -14.01 16.04
CA SER A 264 -11.46 -14.26 15.86
C SER A 264 -12.16 -14.33 17.21
N GLN A 265 -13.41 -13.86 17.25
CA GLN A 265 -14.22 -13.86 18.46
C GLN A 265 -15.68 -14.16 18.13
N ILE A 266 -16.39 -14.70 19.13
CA ILE A 266 -17.84 -14.90 19.08
C ILE A 266 -18.45 -14.04 20.17
N LEU A 267 -19.34 -13.12 19.77
CA LEU A 267 -20.05 -12.24 20.68
C LEU A 267 -21.48 -12.74 20.85
N TYR A 268 -21.77 -13.24 22.04
CA TYR A 268 -23.09 -13.72 22.41
C TYR A 268 -23.97 -12.57 22.95
N TYR A 269 -25.28 -12.73 22.78
CA TYR A 269 -26.28 -11.74 23.21
C TYR A 269 -26.04 -10.33 22.63
N ALA A 270 -25.43 -10.29 21.44
CA ALA A 270 -25.24 -9.08 20.65
C ALA A 270 -26.51 -8.80 19.85
N VAL A 271 -27.45 -8.07 20.46
CA VAL A 271 -28.71 -7.72 19.82
C VAL A 271 -28.45 -6.65 18.76
N LEU A 272 -28.75 -6.96 17.50
CA LEU A 272 -28.80 -5.96 16.44
C LEU A 272 -29.97 -5.01 16.77
N GLY A 273 -29.67 -3.73 17.05
CA GLY A 273 -30.67 -2.69 17.38
C GLY A 273 -31.57 -2.29 16.21
N VAL A 274 -31.68 -3.14 15.19
CA VAL A 274 -32.37 -2.92 13.92
C VAL A 274 -33.17 -4.16 13.55
N THR A 275 -34.38 -3.95 13.03
CA THR A 275 -35.21 -5.03 12.52
C THR A 275 -35.08 -5.10 11.00
N PRO A 276 -34.59 -6.22 10.44
CA PRO A 276 -34.44 -6.34 9.01
C PRO A 276 -35.81 -6.42 8.33
N ARG A 277 -35.92 -5.87 7.12
CA ARG A 277 -37.16 -5.91 6.33
C ARG A 277 -37.13 -7.12 5.40
N TYR A 278 -38.20 -7.91 5.41
CA TYR A 278 -38.33 -9.05 4.50
C TYR A 278 -38.57 -8.56 3.07
N ASP A 279 -37.71 -8.97 2.16
CA ASP A 279 -37.86 -8.76 0.73
C ASP A 279 -38.37 -10.04 0.06
N LYS A 280 -39.51 -9.91 -0.64
CA LYS A 280 -40.20 -11.03 -1.28
C LYS A 280 -39.51 -11.47 -2.57
N GLU A 281 -38.75 -10.60 -3.23
CA GLU A 281 -38.05 -10.93 -4.48
C GLU A 281 -36.82 -11.79 -4.22
N SER A 282 -36.01 -11.45 -3.21
CA SER A 282 -34.83 -12.22 -2.82
C SER A 282 -35.11 -13.32 -1.79
N SER A 283 -36.34 -13.43 -1.28
CA SER A 283 -36.72 -14.32 -0.17
C SER A 283 -35.79 -14.19 1.04
N SER A 284 -35.30 -12.97 1.31
CA SER A 284 -34.28 -12.71 2.32
C SER A 284 -34.63 -11.49 3.19
N PHE A 285 -34.03 -11.40 4.37
CA PHE A 285 -34.18 -10.27 5.28
C PHE A 285 -33.05 -9.27 5.02
N LEU A 286 -33.41 -8.05 4.58
CA LEU A 286 -32.44 -7.01 4.18
C LEU A 286 -32.39 -5.86 5.19
N LEU A 287 -31.19 -5.29 5.35
CA LEU A 287 -30.94 -4.08 6.11
C LEU A 287 -30.49 -2.97 5.17
N SER A 288 -31.04 -1.77 5.34
CA SER A 288 -30.63 -0.62 4.53
C SER A 288 -29.28 -0.09 5.03
N ALA A 289 -28.44 0.42 4.12
CA ALA A 289 -27.14 1.00 4.50
C ALA A 289 -27.27 2.11 5.56
N HIS A 290 -28.37 2.87 5.53
CA HIS A 290 -28.68 3.92 6.50
C HIS A 290 -28.88 3.41 7.93
N SER A 291 -29.16 2.12 8.11
CA SER A 291 -29.34 1.48 9.42
C SER A 291 -28.04 0.92 10.01
N LEU A 292 -26.94 0.87 9.23
CA LEU A 292 -25.64 0.35 9.67
C LEU A 292 -25.06 1.08 10.90
N PRO A 293 -25.14 2.41 11.04
CA PRO A 293 -24.64 3.08 12.25
C PRO A 293 -25.30 2.58 13.54
N HIS A 294 -26.57 2.20 13.48
CA HIS A 294 -27.32 1.65 14.61
C HIS A 294 -26.98 0.19 14.94
N VAL A 295 -26.27 -0.50 14.03
CA VAL A 295 -25.70 -1.83 14.25
C VAL A 295 -24.28 -1.73 14.79
N ILE A 296 -23.48 -0.84 14.22
CA ILE A 296 -22.05 -0.73 14.50
C ILE A 296 -21.83 -0.16 15.91
N ASN A 297 -22.48 0.94 16.28
CA ASN A 297 -22.21 1.60 17.57
C ASN A 297 -22.47 0.71 18.81
N PRO A 298 -23.57 -0.06 18.90
CA PRO A 298 -23.78 -0.98 20.03
C PRO A 298 -22.80 -2.15 20.07
N VAL A 299 -22.31 -2.59 18.90
CA VAL A 299 -21.35 -3.68 18.78
C VAL A 299 -19.94 -3.21 19.11
N GLU A 300 -19.56 -2.01 18.66
CA GLU A 300 -18.24 -1.39 18.90
C GLU A 300 -17.91 -1.30 20.39
N ALA A 301 -18.89 -0.94 21.22
CA ALA A 301 -18.72 -0.91 22.68
C ALA A 301 -18.35 -2.28 23.30
N ARG A 302 -18.66 -3.38 22.60
CA ARG A 302 -18.35 -4.76 23.03
C ARG A 302 -17.16 -5.38 22.30
N LEU A 303 -16.63 -4.71 21.27
CA LEU A 303 -15.42 -5.15 20.58
C LEU A 303 -14.21 -4.88 21.49
N GLY A 304 -13.51 -5.94 21.90
CA GLY A 304 -12.28 -5.84 22.70
C GLY A 304 -12.43 -6.08 24.21
N GLU A 305 -13.63 -6.36 24.71
CA GLU A 305 -13.84 -6.71 26.14
C GLU A 305 -13.33 -8.12 26.49
N HIS A 306 -13.15 -9.00 25.50
CA HIS A 306 -12.58 -10.34 25.67
C HIS A 306 -11.19 -10.43 25.05
N ARG A 307 -10.23 -9.72 25.65
CA ARG A 307 -8.80 -9.94 25.41
C ARG A 307 -8.23 -10.70 26.61
N ALA A 308 -8.03 -12.00 26.47
CA ALA A 308 -7.27 -12.85 27.40
C ALA A 308 -6.34 -13.75 26.59
#